data_AF-A0A960MVZ8-F1
#
_entry.id   AF-A0A960MVZ8-F1
#
_cell.length_a   1.000
_cell.length_b   1.000
_cell.length_c   1.000
_cell.angle_alpha   90.00
_cell.angle_beta   90.00
_cell.angle_gamma   90.00
#
_symmetry.space_group_name_H-M   'P 1'
#
loop_
_entity.id
_entity.type
_entity.pdbx_description
1 polymer ?
#
loop_
_entity_poly.entity_id
_entity_poly.type
_entity_poly.pdbx_seq_one_letter_code
_entity_poly.pdbx_strand_id
1 'polypeptide(L)'
;MIRTQIQFPDPLYRRLKEIAERQDWSLSEVMRKAAEHFVTRFPEGEAAKSVWTFPTLDCGGDFVMDPASVRAEAEAIETRGEP
;
A
#
# COMPACT_ATOMS: atom_id res chain seq x y z
N MET A 1 31.68 -2.74 3.55
CA MET A 1 31.05 -3.73 2.66
C MET A 1 31.13 -5.10 3.33
N ILE A 2 30.06 -5.89 3.30
CA ILE A 2 30.03 -7.25 3.85
C ILE A 2 30.15 -8.23 2.68
N ARG A 3 30.98 -9.27 2.83
CA ARG A 3 31.11 -10.32 1.81
C ARG A 3 29.95 -11.29 1.94
N THR A 4 29.18 -11.45 0.88
CA THR A 4 28.03 -12.37 0.83
C THR A 4 28.16 -13.28 -0.39
N GLN A 5 27.84 -14.57 -0.21
CA GLN A 5 27.74 -15.52 -1.31
C GLN A 5 26.26 -15.73 -1.62
N ILE A 6 25.87 -15.50 -2.88
CA ILE A 6 24.50 -15.60 -3.38
C ILE A 6 24.50 -16.52 -4.60
N GLN A 7 23.45 -17.33 -4.73
CA GLN A 7 23.29 -18.26 -5.86
C GLN A 7 22.33 -17.68 -6.89
N PHE A 8 22.62 -17.93 -8.17
CA PHE A 8 21.78 -17.51 -9.29
C PHE A 8 21.50 -18.70 -10.21
N PRO A 9 20.30 -18.77 -10.81
CA PRO A 9 20.08 -19.61 -11.97
C PRO A 9 21.06 -19.25 -13.09
N ASP A 10 21.59 -20.27 -13.78
CA ASP A 10 22.59 -20.11 -14.83
C ASP A 10 22.21 -19.04 -15.90
N PRO A 11 20.96 -19.02 -16.42
CA PRO A 11 20.56 -18.02 -17.40
C PRO A 11 20.61 -16.59 -16.85
N LEU A 12 20.22 -16.39 -15.59
CA LEU A 12 20.24 -15.09 -14.95
C LEU A 12 21.67 -14.59 -14.74
N TYR A 13 22.56 -15.47 -14.26
CA TYR A 13 23.97 -15.13 -14.07
C TYR A 13 24.64 -14.67 -15.37
N ARG A 14 24.41 -15.41 -16.48
CA ARG A 14 24.95 -15.03 -17.80
C ARG A 14 24.45 -13.66 -18.24
N ARG A 15 23.15 -13.40 -18.08
CA ARG A 15 22.57 -12.10 -18.43
C ARG A 15 23.15 -10.96 -17.60
N LEU A 16 23.37 -11.17 -16.30
CA LEU A 16 23.99 -10.18 -15.42
C LEU A 16 25.44 -9.90 -15.83
N LYS A 17 26.20 -10.92 -16.24
CA LYS A 17 27.56 -10.75 -16.78
C LYS A 17 27.59 -9.91 -18.05
N GLU A 18 26.71 -10.20 -19.01
CA GLU A 18 26.61 -9.40 -20.26
C GLU A 18 26.30 -7.93 -19.98
N ILE A 19 25.47 -7.64 -18.97
CA ILE A 19 25.17 -6.27 -18.55
C ILE A 19 26.40 -5.63 -17.93
N ALA A 20 27.11 -6.36 -17.07
CA ALA A 20 28.34 -5.89 -16.42
C ALA A 20 29.39 -5.51 -17.48
N GLU A 21 29.64 -6.39 -18.45
CA GLU A 21 30.59 -6.17 -19.55
C GLU A 21 30.19 -4.96 -20.41
N ARG A 22 28.91 -4.85 -20.79
CA ARG A 22 28.43 -3.73 -21.63
C ARG A 22 28.56 -2.37 -20.92
N GLN A 23 28.48 -2.35 -19.60
CA GLN A 23 28.53 -1.13 -18.79
C GLN A 23 29.93 -0.86 -18.19
N ASP A 24 30.93 -1.70 -18.52
CA ASP A 24 32.27 -1.68 -17.91
C ASP A 24 32.24 -1.71 -16.37
N TRP A 25 31.33 -2.53 -15.81
CA TRP A 25 31.15 -2.68 -14.38
C TRP A 25 31.57 -4.08 -13.91
N SER A 26 31.95 -4.18 -12.63
CA SER A 26 32.03 -5.49 -11.99
C SER A 26 30.64 -6.07 -11.75
N LEU A 27 30.52 -7.40 -11.69
CA LEU A 27 29.26 -8.07 -11.33
C LEU A 27 28.76 -7.61 -9.95
N SER A 28 29.68 -7.34 -9.01
CA SER A 28 29.34 -6.82 -7.68
C SER A 28 28.69 -5.43 -7.74
N GLU A 29 29.14 -4.56 -8.64
CA GLU A 29 28.52 -3.24 -8.83
C GLU A 29 27.13 -3.33 -9.45
N VAL A 30 26.92 -4.26 -10.40
CA VAL A 30 25.58 -4.56 -10.92
C VAL A 30 24.66 -5.01 -9.78
N MET A 31 25.14 -5.93 -8.92
CA MET A 31 24.36 -6.43 -7.79
C MET A 31 24.06 -5.35 -6.75
N ARG A 32 25.01 -4.47 -6.44
CA ARG A 32 24.80 -3.33 -5.54
C ARG A 32 23.68 -2.44 -6.04
N LYS A 33 23.75 -1.99 -7.30
CA LYS A 33 22.73 -1.14 -7.92
C LYS A 33 21.36 -1.82 -7.97
N ALA A 34 21.34 -3.12 -8.27
CA ALA A 34 20.10 -3.90 -8.26
C ALA A 34 19.49 -3.97 -6.86
N ALA A 35 20.30 -4.19 -5.82
CA ALA A 35 19.83 -4.23 -4.44
C ALA A 35 19.33 -2.85 -3.97
N GLU A 36 20.05 -1.77 -4.26
CA GLU A 36 19.62 -0.40 -3.96
C GLU A 36 18.26 -0.10 -4.62
N HIS A 37 18.12 -0.41 -5.91
CA HIS A 37 16.86 -0.26 -6.63
C HIS A 37 15.75 -1.17 -6.12
N PHE A 38 16.10 -2.35 -5.59
CA PHE A 38 15.12 -3.25 -5.02
C PHE A 38 14.56 -2.69 -3.71
N VAL A 39 15.42 -2.15 -2.85
CA VAL A 39 15.00 -1.54 -1.57
C VAL A 39 14.06 -0.36 -1.78
N THR A 40 14.22 0.43 -2.84
CA THR A 40 13.28 1.55 -3.11
C THR A 40 11.84 1.11 -3.36
N ARG A 41 11.60 -0.18 -3.69
CA ARG A 41 10.25 -0.74 -3.85
C ARG A 41 9.61 -1.15 -2.52
N PHE A 42 10.39 -1.24 -1.45
CA PHE A 42 9.95 -1.63 -0.12
C PHE A 42 10.33 -0.51 0.87
N PRO A 43 9.61 0.61 0.84
CA PRO A 43 9.88 1.71 1.76
C PRO A 43 9.80 1.21 3.21
N GLU A 44 10.70 1.71 4.07
CA GLU A 44 10.70 1.39 5.50
C GLU A 44 9.39 1.90 6.12
N GLY A 45 8.55 0.94 6.55
CA GLY A 45 7.27 1.18 7.17
C GLY A 45 6.09 0.86 6.25
N GLU A 46 5.40 -0.25 6.53
CA GLU A 46 3.95 -0.11 6.58
C GLU A 46 3.71 1.04 7.56
N ALA A 47 3.26 2.20 7.08
CA ALA A 47 2.61 3.16 7.95
C ALA A 47 1.64 2.32 8.78
N ALA A 48 1.91 2.22 10.09
CA ALA A 48 1.25 1.30 11.00
C ALA A 48 -0.21 1.25 10.59
N LYS A 49 -0.68 0.11 10.03
CA LYS A 49 -1.98 0.00 9.36
C LYS A 49 -2.96 0.79 10.19
N SER A 50 -3.28 2.01 9.77
CA SER A 50 -4.14 2.87 10.56
C SER A 50 -5.39 2.05 10.69
N VAL A 51 -5.80 1.73 11.91
CA VAL A 51 -7.04 1.01 12.15
C VAL A 51 -8.07 1.72 11.32
N TRP A 52 -8.56 1.04 10.28
CA TRP A 52 -9.46 1.67 9.33
C TRP A 52 -10.66 2.14 10.14
N THR A 53 -10.87 3.45 10.16
CA THR A 53 -11.98 4.08 10.88
C THR A 53 -13.00 4.52 9.85
N PHE A 54 -14.26 4.20 10.12
CA PHE A 54 -15.35 4.63 9.26
C PHE A 54 -15.36 6.16 9.22
N PRO A 55 -15.33 6.81 8.04
CA PRO A 55 -15.34 8.26 7.97
C PRO A 55 -16.69 8.76 8.48
N THR A 56 -16.69 9.42 9.64
CA THR A 56 -17.88 10.09 10.17
C THR A 56 -17.95 11.49 9.58
N LEU A 57 -19.08 11.82 8.98
CA LEU A 57 -19.39 13.19 8.57
C LEU A 57 -19.73 14.00 9.83
N ASP A 58 -19.02 15.10 10.05
CA ASP A 58 -19.44 16.10 11.02
C ASP A 58 -20.57 16.90 10.37
N CYS A 59 -21.81 16.52 10.69
CA CYS A 59 -23.00 17.18 10.17
C CYS A 59 -23.33 18.51 10.89
N GLY A 60 -22.43 19.01 11.75
CA GLY A 60 -22.63 20.23 12.52
C GLY A 60 -23.52 20.02 13.73
N GLY A 61 -23.16 20.61 14.88
CA GLY A 61 -23.83 20.40 16.18
C GLY A 61 -25.20 21.07 16.35
N ASP A 62 -25.70 21.77 15.33
CA ASP A 62 -26.93 22.56 15.40
C ASP A 62 -28.17 21.75 14.98
N PHE A 63 -28.26 20.50 15.44
CA PHE A 63 -29.46 19.71 15.17
C PHE A 63 -30.62 20.24 16.02
N VAL A 64 -31.75 20.52 15.37
CA VAL A 64 -33.01 20.92 16.03
C VAL A 64 -33.56 19.80 16.93
N MET A 65 -33.14 18.56 16.69
CA MET A 65 -33.45 17.38 17.49
C MET A 65 -32.33 16.35 17.38
N ASP A 66 -32.25 15.40 18.32
CA ASP A 66 -31.26 14.32 18.28
C ASP A 66 -31.44 13.48 17.00
N PRO A 67 -30.44 13.44 16.09
CA PRO A 67 -30.51 12.64 14.87
C PRO A 67 -30.73 11.15 15.12
N ALA A 68 -30.24 10.62 16.26
CA ALA A 68 -30.45 9.22 16.62
C ALA A 68 -31.90 8.91 17.01
N SER A 69 -32.69 9.93 17.34
CA SER A 69 -34.11 9.80 17.68
C SER A 69 -35.05 9.86 16.46
N VAL A 70 -34.55 10.34 15.32
CA VAL A 70 -35.34 10.50 14.10
C VAL A 70 -35.56 9.13 13.44
N ARG A 71 -36.82 8.70 13.34
CA ARG A 71 -37.23 7.46 12.67
C ARG A 71 -37.83 7.72 11.28
N ALA A 72 -37.36 8.76 10.58
CA ALA A 72 -37.95 9.24 9.32
C ALA A 72 -38.16 8.12 8.28
N GLU A 73 -37.20 7.22 8.12
CA GLU A 73 -37.33 6.07 7.19
C GLU A 73 -38.40 5.07 7.66
N ALA A 74 -38.50 4.79 8.96
CA ALA A 74 -39.53 3.90 9.48
C ALA A 74 -40.93 4.53 9.39
N GLU A 75 -41.05 5.82 9.68
CA GLU A 75 -42.29 6.58 9.53
C GLU A 75 -42.75 6.65 8.06
N ALA A 76 -41.82 6.86 7.12
CA ALA A 76 -42.09 6.86 5.68
C ALA A 76 -42.53 5.48 5.15
N ILE A 77 -41.96 4.39 5.69
CA ILE A 77 -42.39 3.02 5.38
C ILE A 77 -43.80 2.76 5.94
N GLU A 78 -44.08 3.19 7.17
CA GLU A 78 -45.39 3.06 7.80
C GLU A 78 -46.47 3.82 6.99
N THR A 79 -46.21 5.06 6.55
CA THR A 79 -47.16 5.83 5.72
C THR A 79 -47.31 5.28 4.31
N ARG A 80 -46.28 4.65 3.73
CA ARG A 80 -46.38 4.02 2.40
C ARG A 80 -47.20 2.71 2.42
N GLY A 81 -47.37 2.12 3.60
CA GLY A 81 -48.14 0.88 3.81
C GLY A 81 -49.61 1.10 4.14
N GLU A 82 -50.07 2.33 4.34
CA GLU A 82 -51.50 2.64 4.50
C GLU A 82 -52.18 2.77 3.12
N PRO A 83 -53.30 2.04 2.87
CA PRO A 83 -54.03 2.09 1.60
C PRO A 83 -54.81 3.39 1.36
#